data_AF-G1N9F9-F1
#
_entry.id   AF-G1N9F9-F1
#
_cell.length_a   1.000
_cell.length_b   1.000
_cell.length_c   1.000
_cell.angle_alpha   90.00
_cell.angle_beta   90.00
_cell.angle_gamma   90.00
#
_symmetry.space_group_name_H-M   'P 1'
#
loop_
_entity.id
_entity.type
_entity.pdbx_description
1 polymer ?
#
loop_
_entity_poly.entity_id
_entity_poly.type
_entity_poly.pdbx_seq_one_letter_code
_entity_poly.pdbx_strand_id
1 'polypeptide(L)'
;PLQFPLHSSAGGAHCFPDLRVGVFKEIVPLGIDPKEVSYKETGIHLTPQEFHREVEHYLSQSSQGQSDTILLDCRNFYESKIGHFQGCLAPDIRKFSYFPSYVDENLKLFKNKRVLMYCTGGIRCERGSAYLRSKAVCKEVYQLKGGIHKYLEEFPDGFYRGKLFVFDDRYAICSNEDVISACRYCGTLWDQYKLCSSQHCRQLVLTCLSCRKKGLTACCPVCQEKELQVTSGAPGQALKEECECTERRPRVPIEHISQGARGTGED
;
A
#
# COMPACT_ATOMS: atom_id res chain seq x y z
N PRO A 1 -13.97 -14.93 20.37
CA PRO A 1 -12.79 -14.08 20.65
C PRO A 1 -12.07 -13.73 19.34
N LEU A 2 -11.77 -12.45 19.09
CA LEU A 2 -10.87 -12.06 18.01
C LEU A 2 -9.49 -12.62 18.35
N GLN A 3 -9.08 -13.67 17.66
CA GLN A 3 -7.76 -14.24 17.80
C GLN A 3 -6.83 -13.35 16.96
N PHE A 4 -6.05 -12.49 17.61
CA PHE A 4 -5.04 -11.71 16.92
C PHE A 4 -3.84 -12.63 16.67
N PRO A 5 -3.55 -13.01 15.41
CA PRO A 5 -2.36 -13.78 15.12
C PRO A 5 -1.15 -12.95 15.53
N LEU A 6 -0.34 -13.50 16.43
CA LEU A 6 0.96 -12.92 16.76
C LEU A 6 1.93 -13.29 15.64
N HIS A 7 2.59 -12.27 15.11
CA HIS A 7 3.68 -12.43 14.15
C HIS A 7 4.99 -12.05 14.82
N SER A 8 6.06 -12.77 14.52
CA SER A 8 7.40 -12.50 15.06
C SER A 8 8.35 -12.16 13.93
N SER A 9 9.13 -11.09 14.11
CA SER A 9 10.19 -10.69 13.18
C SER A 9 11.46 -10.37 13.95
N ALA A 10 12.62 -10.59 13.35
CA ALA A 10 13.90 -10.23 13.96
C ALA A 10 14.02 -8.70 14.16
N GLY A 11 14.35 -8.25 15.37
CA GLY A 11 14.46 -6.84 15.73
C GLY A 11 14.93 -6.65 17.17
N GLY A 12 15.05 -5.40 17.61
CA GLY A 12 15.45 -5.06 18.98
C GLY A 12 14.74 -3.81 19.51
N ALA A 13 15.09 -3.39 20.73
CA ALA A 13 14.47 -2.22 21.38
C ALA A 13 14.59 -0.93 20.55
N HIS A 14 15.64 -0.81 19.73
CA HIS A 14 15.81 0.32 18.81
C HIS A 14 14.73 0.43 17.72
N CYS A 15 13.95 -0.63 17.44
CA CYS A 15 12.83 -0.55 16.50
C CYS A 15 11.62 0.18 17.11
N PHE A 16 11.48 0.14 18.44
CA PHE A 16 10.39 0.76 19.19
C PHE A 16 10.98 1.47 20.42
N PRO A 17 11.53 2.69 20.26
CA PRO A 17 12.22 3.39 21.34
C PRO A 17 11.29 3.75 22.51
N ASP A 18 9.99 3.90 22.25
CA ASP A 18 8.97 4.22 23.25
C ASP A 18 7.83 3.19 23.24
N LEU A 19 7.26 2.92 24.41
CA LEU A 19 5.95 2.26 24.52
C LEU A 19 4.83 3.28 24.34
N ARG A 20 3.94 3.05 23.37
CA ARG A 20 2.76 3.90 23.15
C ARG A 20 1.49 3.05 23.14
N VAL A 21 0.54 3.39 24.01
CA VAL A 21 -0.78 2.78 24.06
C VAL A 21 -1.80 3.85 23.73
N GLY A 22 -2.66 3.59 22.74
CA GLY A 22 -3.71 4.50 22.32
C GLY A 22 -5.07 3.82 22.33
N VAL A 23 -6.10 4.55 22.75
CA VAL A 23 -7.49 4.11 22.69
C VAL A 23 -8.14 4.74 21.47
N PHE A 24 -8.65 3.90 20.57
CA PHE A 24 -9.24 4.34 19.31
C PHE A 24 -10.62 3.69 19.13
N LYS A 25 -11.50 4.36 18.37
CA LYS A 25 -12.80 3.80 17.98
C LYS A 25 -12.65 2.54 17.11
N GLU A 26 -11.62 2.53 16.26
CA GLU A 26 -11.25 1.43 15.39
C GLU A 26 -9.75 1.19 15.49
N ILE A 27 -9.34 -0.09 15.50
CA ILE A 27 -7.92 -0.46 15.49
C ILE A 27 -7.25 -0.01 14.17
N VAL A 28 -7.97 -0.17 13.06
CA VAL A 28 -7.57 0.34 11.74
C VAL A 28 -8.77 1.04 11.10
N PRO A 29 -8.77 2.38 10.99
CA PRO A 29 -9.93 3.13 10.53
C PRO A 29 -10.13 2.94 9.02
N LEU A 30 -11.29 2.40 8.64
CA LEU A 30 -11.71 2.28 7.23
C LEU A 30 -12.24 3.62 6.68
N GLY A 31 -12.57 4.59 7.53
CA GLY A 31 -13.08 5.90 7.10
C GLY A 31 -14.60 5.97 6.92
N ILE A 32 -15.32 4.92 7.30
CA ILE A 32 -16.79 4.84 7.36
C ILE A 32 -17.22 4.38 8.75
N ASP A 33 -18.47 4.64 9.13
CA ASP A 33 -18.97 4.20 10.44
C ASP A 33 -18.92 2.66 10.54
N PRO A 34 -18.38 2.07 11.63
CA PRO A 34 -18.37 0.63 11.84
C PRO A 34 -19.74 -0.05 11.77
N LYS A 35 -20.84 0.69 11.95
CA LYS A 35 -22.20 0.18 11.83
C LYS A 35 -22.65 -0.04 10.38
N GLU A 36 -22.05 0.66 9.42
CA GLU A 36 -22.41 0.55 8.00
C GLU A 36 -21.90 -0.76 7.38
N VAL A 37 -20.70 -1.20 7.78
CA VAL A 37 -20.08 -2.42 7.27
C VAL A 37 -19.60 -3.28 8.42
N SER A 38 -20.20 -4.47 8.54
CA SER A 38 -19.88 -5.45 9.55
C SER A 38 -18.57 -6.18 9.25
N TYR A 39 -17.69 -6.28 10.25
CA TYR A 39 -16.48 -7.10 10.17
C TYR A 39 -16.77 -8.61 10.14
N LYS A 40 -18.03 -9.04 10.27
CA LYS A 40 -18.44 -10.45 10.16
C LYS A 40 -18.68 -10.89 8.71
N GLU A 41 -18.80 -9.94 7.79
CA GLU A 41 -19.10 -10.19 6.38
C GLU A 41 -17.84 -10.07 5.53
N THR A 42 -16.73 -10.62 6.01
CA THR A 42 -15.43 -10.58 5.34
C THR A 42 -15.40 -11.43 4.07
N GLY A 43 -14.35 -11.27 3.27
CA GLY A 43 -14.02 -12.17 2.18
C GLY A 43 -13.58 -13.55 2.67
N ILE A 44 -13.48 -14.50 1.73
CA ILE A 44 -13.05 -15.87 2.00
C ILE A 44 -11.54 -15.86 2.32
N HIS A 45 -11.16 -16.37 3.49
CA HIS A 45 -9.75 -16.49 3.87
C HIS A 45 -9.06 -17.61 3.10
N LEU A 46 -7.98 -17.28 2.39
CA LEU A 46 -7.07 -18.24 1.78
C LEU A 46 -5.82 -18.39 2.66
N THR A 47 -5.41 -19.62 2.91
CA THR A 47 -4.07 -19.93 3.45
C THR A 47 -2.99 -19.44 2.49
N PRO A 48 -1.73 -19.24 2.94
CA PRO A 48 -0.67 -18.84 2.03
C PRO A 48 -0.48 -19.80 0.84
N GLN A 49 -0.62 -21.12 1.03
CA GLN A 49 -0.55 -22.10 -0.06
C GLN A 49 -1.68 -21.93 -1.08
N GLU A 50 -2.93 -21.73 -0.62
CA GLU A 50 -4.06 -21.48 -1.51
C GLU A 50 -3.88 -20.16 -2.26
N PHE A 51 -3.48 -19.11 -1.56
CA PHE A 51 -3.23 -17.80 -2.16
C PHE A 51 -2.10 -17.86 -3.19
N HIS A 52 -1.01 -18.59 -2.90
CA HIS A 52 0.11 -18.77 -3.83
C HIS A 52 -0.38 -19.38 -5.15
N ARG A 53 -1.19 -20.45 -5.09
CA ARG A 53 -1.76 -21.11 -6.28
C ARG A 53 -2.68 -20.19 -7.07
N GLU A 54 -3.52 -19.40 -6.40
CA GLU A 54 -4.39 -18.43 -7.06
C GLU A 54 -3.59 -17.30 -7.74
N VAL A 55 -2.50 -16.83 -7.12
CA VAL A 55 -1.60 -15.83 -7.74
C VAL A 55 -0.85 -16.42 -8.92
N GLU A 56 -0.34 -17.64 -8.82
CA GLU A 56 0.31 -18.35 -9.93
C GLU A 56 -0.64 -18.48 -11.13
N HIS A 57 -1.88 -18.93 -10.88
CA HIS A 57 -2.92 -19.04 -11.90
C HIS A 57 -3.23 -17.67 -12.52
N TYR A 58 -3.41 -16.64 -11.69
CA TYR A 58 -3.64 -15.27 -12.14
C TYR A 58 -2.52 -14.78 -13.08
N LEU A 59 -1.26 -14.94 -12.68
CA LEU A 59 -0.11 -14.50 -13.47
C LEU A 59 -0.01 -15.26 -14.80
N SER A 60 -0.32 -16.56 -14.82
CA SER A 60 -0.31 -17.38 -16.04
C SER A 60 -1.36 -16.94 -17.09
N GLN A 61 -2.49 -16.36 -16.64
CA GLN A 61 -3.57 -15.91 -17.51
C GLN A 61 -3.43 -14.44 -17.93
N SER A 62 -2.70 -13.64 -17.16
CA SER A 62 -2.58 -12.18 -17.38
C SER A 62 -2.00 -11.82 -18.75
N SER A 63 -1.15 -12.68 -19.32
CA SER A 63 -0.55 -12.55 -20.65
C SER A 63 -1.53 -12.80 -21.81
N GLN A 64 -2.75 -13.27 -21.55
CA GLN A 64 -3.77 -13.60 -22.57
C GLN A 64 -4.90 -12.55 -22.70
N GLY A 65 -4.77 -11.37 -22.09
CA GLY A 65 -5.54 -10.18 -22.47
C GLY A 65 -6.86 -9.91 -21.73
N GLN A 66 -7.33 -10.80 -20.84
CA GLN A 66 -8.44 -10.47 -19.93
C GLN A 66 -8.52 -11.45 -18.76
N SER A 67 -7.84 -11.14 -17.65
CA SER A 67 -8.01 -11.93 -16.42
C SER A 67 -9.34 -11.59 -15.75
N ASP A 68 -10.07 -12.62 -15.30
CA ASP A 68 -11.25 -12.47 -14.43
C ASP A 68 -10.89 -12.19 -12.97
N THR A 69 -9.60 -12.10 -12.67
CA THR A 69 -9.07 -11.94 -11.32
C THR A 69 -8.34 -10.61 -11.17
N ILE A 70 -8.53 -9.94 -10.03
CA ILE A 70 -7.76 -8.78 -9.59
C ILE A 70 -6.97 -9.18 -8.35
N LEU A 71 -5.66 -9.02 -8.40
CA LEU A 71 -4.81 -9.09 -7.23
C LEU A 71 -4.69 -7.69 -6.62
N LEU A 72 -5.34 -7.43 -5.48
CA LEU A 72 -5.52 -6.09 -4.92
C LEU A 72 -4.66 -5.88 -3.67
N ASP A 73 -3.75 -4.90 -3.73
CA ASP A 73 -3.01 -4.40 -2.57
C ASP A 73 -3.89 -3.45 -1.76
N CYS A 74 -4.14 -3.76 -0.49
CA CYS A 74 -4.94 -2.91 0.40
C CYS A 74 -4.08 -1.95 1.23
N ARG A 75 -2.80 -1.79 0.87
CA ARG A 75 -1.86 -0.95 1.61
C ARG A 75 -1.85 0.49 1.09
N ASN A 76 -1.21 1.38 1.85
CA ASN A 76 -0.99 2.75 1.40
C ASN A 76 0.12 2.74 0.33
N PHE A 77 0.09 3.73 -0.57
CA PHE A 77 0.99 3.78 -1.72
C PHE A 77 2.48 3.62 -1.38
N TYR A 78 2.93 4.19 -0.25
CA TYR A 78 4.34 4.16 0.13
C TYR A 78 4.80 2.74 0.52
N GLU A 79 3.87 1.89 0.95
CA GLU A 79 4.14 0.49 1.26
C GLU A 79 4.31 -0.31 -0.04
N SER A 80 3.33 -0.18 -0.95
CA SER A 80 3.33 -0.86 -2.25
C SER A 80 4.49 -0.40 -3.14
N LYS A 81 4.92 0.86 -2.99
CA LYS A 81 6.00 1.43 -3.79
C LYS A 81 7.33 0.69 -3.63
N ILE A 82 7.64 0.18 -2.43
CA ILE A 82 8.93 -0.51 -2.18
C ILE A 82 8.82 -2.03 -2.22
N GLY A 83 7.61 -2.59 -2.24
CA GLY A 83 7.40 -4.01 -2.43
C GLY A 83 5.93 -4.33 -2.62
N HIS A 84 5.60 -5.25 -3.52
CA HIS A 84 4.24 -5.70 -3.81
C HIS A 84 4.24 -7.04 -4.54
N PHE A 85 3.09 -7.69 -4.66
CA PHE A 85 2.95 -8.89 -5.49
C PHE A 85 2.97 -8.52 -6.97
N GLN A 86 3.68 -9.30 -7.78
CA GLN A 86 3.70 -9.09 -9.23
C GLN A 86 2.29 -9.03 -9.82
N GLY A 87 2.06 -8.10 -10.75
CA GLY A 87 0.77 -7.92 -11.41
C GLY A 87 -0.34 -7.35 -10.53
N CYS A 88 -0.08 -6.97 -9.28
CA CYS A 88 -1.14 -6.43 -8.42
C CYS A 88 -1.64 -5.07 -8.92
N LEU A 89 -2.93 -4.83 -8.70
CA LEU A 89 -3.50 -3.50 -8.61
C LEU A 89 -3.14 -2.91 -7.23
N ALA A 90 -2.33 -1.85 -7.23
CA ALA A 90 -1.93 -1.13 -6.03
C ALA A 90 -2.50 0.30 -6.05
N PRO A 91 -3.62 0.55 -5.34
CA PRO A 91 -4.23 1.88 -5.28
C PRO A 91 -3.24 2.92 -4.75
N ASP A 92 -3.08 4.06 -5.44
CA ASP A 92 -2.23 5.18 -4.99
C ASP A 92 -2.90 6.00 -3.85
N ILE A 93 -3.52 5.32 -2.88
CA ILE A 93 -4.15 5.93 -1.71
C ILE A 93 -3.12 6.23 -0.62
N ARG A 94 -3.25 7.40 0.03
CA ARG A 94 -2.36 7.77 1.14
C ARG A 94 -2.72 7.10 2.46
N LYS A 95 -4.01 6.91 2.69
CA LYS A 95 -4.55 6.37 3.92
C LYS A 95 -5.55 5.30 3.57
N PHE A 96 -5.55 4.21 4.33
CA PHE A 96 -6.54 3.16 4.20
C PHE A 96 -7.98 3.66 4.38
N SER A 97 -8.17 4.77 5.11
CA SER A 97 -9.48 5.41 5.23
C SER A 97 -10.03 6.02 3.93
N TYR A 98 -9.24 6.05 2.86
CA TYR A 98 -9.67 6.47 1.52
C TYR A 98 -10.02 5.27 0.63
N PHE A 99 -9.80 4.04 1.10
CA PHE A 99 -10.11 2.82 0.36
C PHE A 99 -11.59 2.72 -0.04
N PRO A 100 -12.58 3.07 0.82
CA PRO A 100 -13.99 3.11 0.42
C PRO A 100 -14.25 3.97 -0.80
N SER A 101 -13.76 5.20 -0.80
CA SER A 101 -13.91 6.14 -1.92
C SER A 101 -13.21 5.62 -3.17
N TYR A 102 -12.03 5.00 -3.03
CA TYR A 102 -11.35 4.37 -4.17
C TYR A 102 -12.18 3.26 -4.80
N VAL A 103 -12.78 2.39 -3.99
CA VAL A 103 -13.68 1.34 -4.50
C VAL A 103 -14.89 1.95 -5.21
N ASP A 104 -15.51 2.98 -4.61
CA ASP A 104 -16.70 3.64 -5.17
C ASP A 104 -16.43 4.32 -6.52
N GLU A 105 -15.29 5.02 -6.64
CA GLU A 105 -14.87 5.67 -7.88
C GLU A 105 -14.44 4.66 -8.96
N ASN A 106 -14.06 3.44 -8.57
CA ASN A 106 -13.56 2.39 -9.45
C ASN A 106 -14.48 1.15 -9.53
N LEU A 107 -15.77 1.24 -9.17
CA LEU A 107 -16.67 0.07 -9.12
C LEU A 107 -16.70 -0.77 -10.40
N LYS A 108 -16.56 -0.12 -11.57
CA LYS A 108 -16.52 -0.80 -12.87
C LYS A 108 -15.36 -1.77 -13.01
N LEU A 109 -14.23 -1.48 -12.37
CA LEU A 109 -13.04 -2.33 -12.37
C LEU A 109 -13.32 -3.68 -11.69
N PHE A 110 -14.09 -3.65 -10.60
CA PHE A 110 -14.39 -4.81 -9.78
C PHE A 110 -15.61 -5.62 -10.26
N LYS A 111 -16.36 -5.10 -11.23
CA LYS A 111 -17.59 -5.73 -11.70
C LYS A 111 -17.35 -7.13 -12.28
N ASN A 112 -18.05 -8.12 -11.75
CA ASN A 112 -17.96 -9.54 -12.10
C ASN A 112 -16.57 -10.18 -11.92
N LYS A 113 -15.63 -9.51 -11.24
CA LYS A 113 -14.28 -10.03 -11.01
C LYS A 113 -14.19 -10.87 -9.74
N ARG A 114 -13.28 -11.83 -9.73
CA ARG A 114 -12.70 -12.41 -8.51
C ARG A 114 -11.64 -11.45 -7.98
N VAL A 115 -11.60 -11.19 -6.68
CA VAL A 115 -10.60 -10.28 -6.08
C VAL A 115 -9.79 -11.01 -5.02
N LEU A 116 -8.48 -11.07 -5.19
CA LEU A 116 -7.50 -11.60 -4.24
C LEU A 116 -6.90 -10.42 -3.48
N MET A 117 -7.28 -10.22 -2.22
CA MET A 117 -6.84 -9.08 -1.42
C MET A 117 -5.70 -9.44 -0.47
N TYR A 118 -4.75 -8.54 -0.29
CA TYR A 118 -3.70 -8.70 0.72
C TYR A 118 -3.29 -7.37 1.36
N CYS A 119 -2.69 -7.46 2.54
CA CYS A 119 -1.96 -6.39 3.19
C CYS A 119 -0.85 -6.99 4.07
N THR A 120 -0.12 -6.18 4.84
CA THR A 120 1.03 -6.63 5.65
C THR A 120 0.71 -7.83 6.56
N GLY A 121 -0.36 -7.74 7.36
CA GLY A 121 -0.74 -8.76 8.35
C GLY A 121 -2.23 -9.14 8.35
N GLY A 122 -2.96 -8.83 7.29
CA GLY A 122 -4.38 -9.22 7.10
C GLY A 122 -5.43 -8.25 7.67
N ILE A 123 -5.13 -7.48 8.73
CA ILE A 123 -6.14 -6.66 9.43
C ILE A 123 -6.91 -5.65 8.55
N ARG A 124 -6.25 -5.04 7.55
CA ARG A 124 -6.93 -4.15 6.58
C ARG A 124 -7.85 -4.92 5.66
N CYS A 125 -7.48 -6.14 5.27
CA CYS A 125 -8.32 -6.98 4.42
C CYS A 125 -9.63 -7.34 5.12
N GLU A 126 -9.65 -7.52 6.44
CA GLU A 126 -10.90 -7.85 7.16
C GLU A 126 -11.98 -6.79 6.93
N ARG A 127 -11.61 -5.51 7.05
CA ARG A 127 -12.53 -4.38 6.81
C ARG A 127 -12.72 -4.11 5.31
N GLY A 128 -11.64 -4.13 4.53
CA GLY A 128 -11.66 -3.81 3.11
C GLY A 128 -12.46 -4.81 2.28
N SER A 129 -12.33 -6.12 2.58
CA SER A 129 -13.08 -7.17 1.89
C SER A 129 -14.57 -7.10 2.20
N ALA A 130 -14.94 -6.85 3.47
CA ALA A 130 -16.33 -6.61 3.85
C ALA A 130 -16.94 -5.42 3.11
N TYR A 131 -16.18 -4.32 2.99
CA TYR A 131 -16.62 -3.16 2.21
C TYR A 131 -16.84 -3.50 0.74
N LEU A 132 -15.87 -4.17 0.11
CA LEU A 132 -15.97 -4.54 -1.30
C LEU A 132 -17.14 -5.50 -1.57
N ARG A 133 -17.39 -6.45 -0.67
CA ARG A 133 -18.56 -7.35 -0.72
C ARG A 133 -19.87 -6.60 -0.58
N SER A 134 -19.94 -5.59 0.29
CA SER A 134 -21.16 -4.78 0.49
C SER A 134 -21.63 -4.05 -0.78
N LYS A 135 -20.72 -3.81 -1.73
CA LYS A 135 -21.05 -3.20 -3.03
C LYS A 135 -21.72 -4.16 -4.00
N ALA A 136 -21.68 -5.47 -3.74
CA ALA A 136 -22.32 -6.51 -4.55
C ALA A 136 -21.97 -6.46 -6.05
N VAL A 137 -20.77 -5.96 -6.40
CA VAL A 137 -20.28 -5.90 -7.80
C VAL A 137 -19.30 -7.01 -8.15
N CYS A 138 -18.58 -7.55 -7.17
CA CYS A 138 -17.60 -8.62 -7.38
C CYS A 138 -18.31 -9.98 -7.50
N LYS A 139 -17.69 -10.90 -8.23
CA LYS A 139 -18.11 -12.31 -8.23
C LYS A 139 -17.79 -12.95 -6.88
N GLU A 140 -16.52 -12.84 -6.46
CA GLU A 140 -16.02 -13.35 -5.19
C GLU A 140 -14.87 -12.49 -4.67
N VAL A 141 -14.74 -12.41 -3.35
CA VAL A 141 -13.65 -11.67 -2.68
C VAL A 141 -12.93 -12.62 -1.73
N TYR A 142 -11.65 -12.80 -1.97
CA TYR A 142 -10.74 -13.61 -1.17
C TYR A 142 -9.70 -12.73 -0.49
N GLN A 143 -9.15 -13.21 0.62
CA GLN A 143 -8.10 -12.50 1.35
C GLN A 143 -7.02 -13.42 1.90
N LEU A 144 -5.76 -12.98 1.81
CA LEU A 144 -4.61 -13.71 2.34
C LEU A 144 -4.62 -13.75 3.87
N LYS A 145 -4.81 -14.94 4.44
CA LYS A 145 -4.80 -15.18 5.88
C LYS A 145 -3.39 -14.97 6.45
N GLY A 146 -3.27 -14.06 7.42
CA GLY A 146 -1.98 -13.68 8.01
C GLY A 146 -1.15 -12.68 7.19
N GLY A 147 -1.69 -12.21 6.05
CA GLY A 147 -1.06 -11.20 5.20
C GLY A 147 0.28 -11.62 4.59
N ILE A 148 0.98 -10.62 4.03
CA ILE A 148 2.27 -10.80 3.38
C ILE A 148 3.29 -11.44 4.34
N HIS A 149 3.27 -11.07 5.63
CA HIS A 149 4.21 -11.62 6.61
C HIS A 149 4.18 -13.15 6.64
N LYS A 150 2.98 -13.74 6.76
CA LYS A 150 2.84 -15.20 6.78
C LYS A 150 3.13 -15.84 5.43
N TYR A 151 2.80 -15.15 4.34
CA TYR A 151 3.15 -15.63 3.00
C TYR A 151 4.66 -15.75 2.78
N LEU A 152 5.43 -14.77 3.25
CA LEU A 152 6.89 -14.78 3.11
C LEU A 152 7.59 -15.81 3.99
N GLU A 153 7.00 -16.20 5.13
CA GLU A 153 7.49 -17.32 5.94
C GLU A 153 7.43 -18.65 5.19
N GLU A 154 6.41 -18.84 4.35
CA GLU A 154 6.15 -20.09 3.65
C GLU A 154 6.68 -20.08 2.20
N PHE A 155 6.74 -18.91 1.56
CA PHE A 155 7.16 -18.69 0.18
C PHE A 155 8.12 -17.49 0.07
N PRO A 156 9.35 -17.60 0.61
CA PRO A 156 10.34 -16.51 0.57
C PRO A 156 10.70 -16.10 -0.88
N ASP A 157 10.78 -17.07 -1.78
CA ASP A 157 11.05 -16.88 -3.21
C ASP A 157 9.78 -16.83 -4.07
N GLY A 158 8.62 -16.55 -3.45
CA GLY A 158 7.31 -16.54 -4.10
C GLY A 158 7.10 -15.38 -5.08
N PHE A 159 5.86 -14.87 -5.17
CA PHE A 159 5.50 -13.81 -6.14
C PHE A 159 5.60 -12.37 -5.60
N TYR A 160 5.94 -12.20 -4.31
CA TYR A 160 6.18 -10.89 -3.74
C TYR A 160 7.57 -10.38 -4.15
N ARG A 161 7.67 -9.12 -4.56
CA ARG A 161 8.93 -8.49 -5.00
C ARG A 161 9.21 -7.27 -4.14
N GLY A 162 10.48 -6.99 -3.85
CA GLY A 162 10.90 -5.83 -3.07
C GLY A 162 10.93 -6.07 -1.56
N LYS A 163 10.64 -5.01 -0.81
CA LYS A 163 10.69 -5.02 0.66
C LYS A 163 9.30 -4.96 1.27
N LEU A 164 9.13 -5.61 2.42
CA LEU A 164 7.89 -5.51 3.20
C LEU A 164 7.97 -4.30 4.11
N PHE A 165 7.16 -3.28 3.84
CA PHE A 165 7.06 -2.10 4.72
C PHE A 165 6.56 -2.50 6.12
N VAL A 166 7.24 -2.02 7.15
CA VAL A 166 6.88 -2.20 8.56
C VAL A 166 6.77 -0.85 9.27
N PHE A 167 5.87 -0.78 10.24
CA PHE A 167 5.50 0.46 10.93
C PHE A 167 6.37 0.71 12.16
N ASP A 168 7.68 0.64 11.97
CA ASP A 168 8.70 0.87 12.99
C ASP A 168 9.96 1.50 12.35
N ASP A 169 10.98 1.79 13.16
CA ASP A 169 12.17 2.53 12.70
C ASP A 169 12.99 1.82 11.61
N ARG A 170 12.72 0.53 11.34
CA ARG A 170 13.34 -0.19 10.21
C ARG A 170 12.76 0.26 8.87
N TYR A 171 11.54 0.79 8.85
CA TYR A 171 10.69 1.06 7.68
C TYR A 171 10.37 -0.13 6.78
N ALA A 172 11.27 -1.08 6.58
CA ALA A 172 11.04 -2.25 5.77
C ALA A 172 11.92 -3.43 6.20
N ILE A 173 11.44 -4.64 5.93
CA ILE A 173 12.20 -5.90 6.06
C ILE A 173 12.43 -6.43 4.64
N CYS A 174 13.66 -6.87 4.35
CA CYS A 174 13.99 -7.47 3.05
C CYS A 174 13.19 -8.76 2.87
N SER A 175 12.48 -8.85 1.75
CA SER A 175 11.85 -10.11 1.31
C SER A 175 12.76 -10.85 0.34
N ASN A 176 13.35 -10.10 -0.61
CA ASN A 176 14.32 -10.55 -1.59
C ASN A 176 15.22 -9.37 -1.98
N GLU A 177 16.14 -9.62 -2.92
CA GLU A 177 17.11 -8.64 -3.41
C GLU A 177 16.54 -7.67 -4.46
N ASP A 178 15.26 -7.80 -4.82
CA ASP A 178 14.69 -6.94 -5.85
C ASP A 178 14.51 -5.51 -5.36
N VAL A 179 15.01 -4.55 -6.14
CA VAL A 179 14.78 -3.12 -5.90
C VAL A 179 13.80 -2.62 -6.95
N ILE A 180 12.51 -2.62 -6.60
CA ILE A 180 11.42 -2.25 -7.53
C ILE A 180 11.06 -0.76 -7.52
N SER A 181 11.82 0.03 -6.77
CA SER A 181 11.60 1.47 -6.62
C SER A 181 12.85 2.26 -6.99
N ALA A 182 12.66 3.55 -7.20
CA ALA A 182 13.70 4.44 -7.71
C ALA A 182 13.83 5.69 -6.86
N CYS A 183 15.06 6.21 -6.83
CA CYS A 183 15.38 7.52 -6.31
C CYS A 183 14.53 8.56 -7.03
N ARG A 184 13.84 9.38 -6.24
CA ARG A 184 12.94 10.42 -6.75
C ARG A 184 13.63 11.41 -7.69
N TYR A 185 14.92 11.68 -7.47
CA TYR A 185 15.64 12.76 -8.14
C TYR A 185 16.40 12.30 -9.40
N CYS A 186 16.99 11.10 -9.37
CA CYS A 186 17.84 10.63 -10.46
C CYS A 186 17.36 9.33 -11.11
N GLY A 187 16.29 8.72 -10.61
CA GLY A 187 15.74 7.48 -11.17
C GLY A 187 16.54 6.20 -10.89
N THR A 188 17.73 6.30 -10.28
CA THR A 188 18.51 5.12 -9.88
C THR A 188 17.73 4.25 -8.89
N LEU A 189 17.82 2.92 -9.03
CA LEU A 189 17.18 1.97 -8.12
C LEU A 189 17.49 2.29 -6.66
N TRP A 190 16.43 2.41 -5.84
CA TRP A 190 16.54 2.80 -4.45
C TRP A 190 15.25 2.51 -3.69
N ASP A 191 15.35 1.84 -2.54
CA ASP A 191 14.21 1.39 -1.72
C ASP A 191 14.30 1.81 -0.24
N GLN A 192 15.32 2.58 0.14
CA GLN A 192 15.48 3.04 1.51
C GLN A 192 14.76 4.37 1.73
N TYR A 193 13.73 4.33 2.56
CA TYR A 193 13.01 5.52 2.99
C TYR A 193 13.79 6.33 4.02
N LYS A 194 13.57 7.64 3.96
CA LYS A 194 13.87 8.62 5.01
C LYS A 194 12.76 9.67 5.01
N LEU A 195 12.59 10.38 6.11
CA LEU A 195 11.64 11.49 6.16
C LEU A 195 12.11 12.63 5.25
N CYS A 196 11.13 13.36 4.71
CA CYS A 196 11.32 14.67 4.12
C CYS A 196 12.04 15.57 5.14
N SER A 197 13.01 16.33 4.67
CA SER A 197 13.79 17.25 5.51
C SER A 197 13.00 18.47 5.99
N SER A 198 11.93 18.85 5.29
CA SER A 198 11.08 19.98 5.69
C SER A 198 10.33 19.68 6.99
N GLN A 199 10.40 20.59 7.97
CA GLN A 199 9.71 20.46 9.26
C GLN A 199 8.17 20.44 9.13
N HIS A 200 7.64 20.95 8.02
CA HIS A 200 6.22 20.99 7.71
C HIS A 200 5.74 19.74 6.95
N CYS A 201 6.61 18.77 6.69
CA CYS A 201 6.31 17.58 5.93
C CYS A 201 6.83 16.33 6.62
N ARG A 202 6.03 15.26 6.65
CA ARG A 202 6.40 13.96 7.23
C ARG A 202 6.36 12.82 6.22
N GLN A 203 6.47 13.16 4.93
CA GLN A 203 6.46 12.14 3.89
C GLN A 203 7.75 11.32 3.89
N LEU A 204 7.60 10.04 3.56
CA LEU A 204 8.72 9.16 3.28
C LEU A 204 9.22 9.41 1.86
N VAL A 205 10.54 9.60 1.75
CA VAL A 205 11.24 9.95 0.51
C VAL A 205 12.28 8.89 0.19
N LEU A 206 12.24 8.41 -1.05
CA LEU A 206 13.28 7.56 -1.63
C LEU A 206 14.32 8.45 -2.29
N THR A 207 15.45 8.63 -1.63
CA THR A 207 16.58 9.40 -2.16
C THR A 207 17.87 8.62 -1.95
N CYS A 208 18.57 8.33 -3.05
CA CYS A 208 19.88 7.68 -3.02
C CYS A 208 20.95 8.54 -2.35
N LEU A 209 22.04 7.90 -1.90
CA LEU A 209 23.14 8.56 -1.21
C LEU A 209 23.75 9.70 -2.04
N SER A 210 23.88 9.54 -3.35
CA SER A 210 24.44 10.57 -4.24
C SER A 210 23.59 11.84 -4.26
N CYS A 211 22.26 11.71 -4.40
CA CYS A 211 21.35 12.85 -4.35
C CYS A 211 21.30 13.49 -2.96
N ARG A 212 21.32 12.69 -1.88
CA ARG A 212 21.40 13.23 -0.52
C ARG A 212 22.67 14.05 -0.27
N LYS A 213 23.82 13.61 -0.78
CA LYS A 213 25.08 14.37 -0.71
C LYS A 213 25.02 15.71 -1.46
N LYS A 214 24.12 15.84 -2.45
CA LYS A 214 23.83 17.09 -3.17
C LYS A 214 22.78 17.96 -2.48
N GLY A 215 22.32 17.60 -1.28
CA GLY A 215 21.29 18.33 -0.54
C GLY A 215 19.85 18.02 -0.97
N LEU A 216 19.63 17.05 -1.86
CA LEU A 216 18.29 16.71 -2.37
C LEU A 216 17.56 15.78 -1.40
N THR A 217 17.04 16.32 -0.31
CA THR A 217 16.52 15.56 0.85
C THR A 217 15.00 15.67 1.02
N ALA A 218 14.36 16.61 0.35
CA ALA A 218 12.93 16.85 0.46
C ALA A 218 12.08 15.94 -0.44
N CYS A 219 10.76 15.96 -0.24
CA CYS A 219 9.82 15.22 -1.08
C CYS A 219 9.39 15.99 -2.35
N CYS A 220 9.54 17.32 -2.41
CA CYS A 220 9.21 18.15 -3.57
C CYS A 220 10.02 19.45 -3.55
N PRO A 221 10.05 20.22 -4.66
CA PRO A 221 10.72 21.51 -4.71
C PRO A 221 10.26 22.49 -3.62
N VAL A 222 8.94 22.58 -3.38
CA VAL A 222 8.37 23.42 -2.31
C VAL A 222 8.95 23.05 -0.94
N CYS A 223 9.06 21.77 -0.62
CA CYS A 223 9.66 21.33 0.63
C CYS A 223 11.17 21.57 0.67
N GLN A 224 11.86 21.49 -0.47
CA GLN A 224 13.30 21.74 -0.58
C GLN A 224 13.63 23.21 -0.31
N GLU A 225 12.80 24.13 -0.81
CA GLU A 225 12.93 25.57 -0.58
C GLU A 225 12.59 25.95 0.88
N LYS A 226 11.54 25.34 1.45
CA LYS A 226 11.14 25.58 2.85
C LYS A 226 12.22 25.21 3.85
N GLU A 227 13.06 24.21 3.58
CA GLU A 227 14.19 23.86 4.45
C GLU A 227 15.21 25.01 4.56
N LEU A 228 15.44 25.76 3.47
CA LEU A 228 16.41 26.87 3.43
C LEU A 228 15.92 28.12 4.19
N GLN A 229 14.62 28.24 4.43
CA GLN A 229 13.96 29.42 5.04
C GLN A 229 13.81 29.30 6.57
N VAL A 230 14.12 28.14 7.18
CA VAL A 230 13.79 27.82 8.58
C VAL A 230 14.83 28.31 9.60
N THR A 231 15.74 29.21 9.23
CA THR A 231 16.65 29.85 10.21
C THR A 231 15.97 30.88 11.12
N SER A 232 14.65 31.12 11.02
CA SER A 232 13.98 32.17 11.80
C SER A 232 12.45 31.98 11.96
N GLY A 233 12.01 31.04 12.82
CA GLY A 233 10.58 30.86 13.13
C GLY A 233 10.30 30.35 14.55
N ALA A 234 9.33 30.97 15.23
CA ALA A 234 8.96 30.72 16.62
C ALA A 234 8.17 29.39 16.83
N PRO A 235 8.31 28.72 17.99
CA PRO A 235 7.65 27.44 18.26
C PRO A 235 6.18 27.64 18.63
N GLY A 236 5.26 26.87 18.03
CA GLY A 236 3.90 26.70 18.58
C GLY A 236 2.71 26.61 17.62
N GLN A 237 2.87 26.81 16.30
CA GLN A 237 1.76 26.64 15.36
C GLN A 237 1.70 25.21 14.80
N ALA A 238 0.49 24.62 14.81
CA ALA A 238 0.24 23.32 14.20
C ALA A 238 0.57 23.37 12.71
N LEU A 239 1.70 22.76 12.34
CA LEU A 239 2.24 22.79 10.99
C LEU A 239 1.33 21.96 10.08
N LYS A 240 0.43 22.63 9.35
CA LYS A 240 -0.38 22.00 8.29
C LYS A 240 0.58 21.56 7.17
N GLU A 241 0.39 20.35 6.65
CA GLU A 241 1.20 19.81 5.56
C GLU A 241 0.96 20.66 4.29
N GLU A 242 1.92 21.50 3.94
CA GLU A 242 1.90 22.35 2.73
C GLU A 242 2.96 21.87 1.76
N CYS A 243 2.68 20.74 1.14
CA CYS A 243 3.59 20.06 0.23
C CYS A 243 2.90 19.81 -1.10
N GLU A 244 3.59 20.11 -2.20
CA GLU A 244 3.09 19.90 -3.56
C GLU A 244 2.71 18.44 -3.83
N CYS A 245 3.46 17.47 -3.27
CA CYS A 245 3.12 16.04 -3.36
C CYS A 245 1.72 15.75 -2.82
N THR A 246 1.22 16.58 -1.91
CA THR A 246 -0.10 16.41 -1.32
C THR A 246 -1.20 17.08 -2.09
N GLU A 247 -0.90 18.22 -2.70
CA GLU A 247 -1.86 19.00 -3.48
C GLU A 247 -2.09 18.39 -4.86
N ARG A 248 -1.02 17.92 -5.52
CA ARG A 248 -1.08 17.38 -6.88
C ARG A 248 -1.54 15.94 -6.94
N ARG A 249 -1.35 15.16 -5.88
CA ARG A 249 -1.78 13.76 -5.85
C ARG A 249 -3.29 13.70 -5.63
N PRO A 250 -4.07 13.08 -6.53
CA PRO A 250 -5.48 12.88 -6.28
C PRO A 250 -5.66 12.11 -4.98
N ARG A 251 -6.56 12.58 -4.12
CA ARG A 251 -6.84 11.92 -2.84
C ARG A 251 -7.27 10.47 -3.05
N VAL A 252 -7.99 10.23 -4.14
CA VAL A 252 -8.50 8.95 -4.60
C VAL A 252 -8.19 8.86 -6.11
N PRO A 253 -7.29 7.98 -6.55
CA PRO A 253 -7.00 7.81 -7.96
C PRO A 253 -8.12 7.04 -8.67
N ILE A 254 -8.39 7.41 -9.92
CA ILE A 254 -9.31 6.69 -10.82
C ILE A 254 -8.46 5.84 -11.78
N GLU A 255 -8.69 4.54 -11.78
CA GLU A 255 -8.05 3.59 -12.66
C GLU A 255 -8.75 3.59 -14.02
N HIS A 256 -7.99 3.86 -15.08
CA HIS A 256 -8.50 3.74 -16.43
C HIS A 256 -8.37 2.28 -16.87
N ILE A 257 -9.52 1.61 -17.04
CA ILE A 257 -9.56 0.31 -17.73
C ILE A 257 -9.10 0.58 -19.16
N SER A 258 -7.84 0.24 -19.46
CA SER A 258 -7.35 0.25 -20.83
C SER A 258 -8.22 -0.73 -21.61
N GLN A 259 -9.10 -0.24 -22.48
CA GLN A 259 -9.79 -1.09 -23.43
C GLN A 259 -8.72 -1.67 -24.34
N GLY A 260 -8.35 -2.92 -24.13
CA GLY A 260 -7.51 -3.67 -25.06
C GLY A 260 -8.08 -3.51 -26.47
N ALA A 261 -7.24 -3.00 -27.37
CA ALA A 261 -7.38 -2.93 -28.82
C ALA A 261 -8.78 -3.29 -29.37
N ARG A 262 -9.63 -2.29 -29.58
CA ARG A 262 -10.65 -2.36 -30.63
C ARG A 262 -9.97 -2.04 -31.95
N GLY A 263 -9.95 -2.99 -32.88
CA GLY A 263 -9.56 -2.73 -34.27
C GLY A 263 -9.08 -3.95 -35.05
N THR A 264 -9.85 -5.04 -35.06
CA THR A 264 -9.85 -5.95 -36.22
C THR A 264 -10.95 -5.52 -37.16
N GLY A 265 -10.59 -5.25 -38.42
CA GLY A 265 -11.47 -5.29 -39.58
C GLY A 265 -12.18 -3.99 -39.95
N GLU A 266 -11.84 -3.43 -41.11
CA GLU A 266 -12.73 -3.39 -42.28
C GLU A 266 -11.94 -2.93 -43.53
N ASP A 267 -12.21 -3.66 -44.64
CA ASP A 267 -11.82 -3.52 -46.06
C ASP A 267 -10.35 -3.47 -46.52
#